data_AF-A0A933D5J3-F1
#
_entry.id   AF-A0A933D5J3-F1
#
_cell.length_a   1.000
_cell.length_b   1.000
_cell.length_c   1.000
_cell.angle_alpha   90.00
_cell.angle_beta   90.00
_cell.angle_gamma   90.00
#
_symmetry.space_group_name_H-M   'P 1'
#
loop_
_entity.id
_entity.type
_entity.pdbx_description
1 polymer ?
#
loop_
_entity_poly.entity_id
_entity_poly.type
_entity_poly.pdbx_seq_one_letter_code
_entity_poly.pdbx_strand_id
1 'polypeptide(L)'
;MDIGPAESDHDSIWILDNEHYFVGDIIYNHMHAYLADGKYEQWLKNLEMLKNKLNKNATFYMGHGEPGSIDLFDWQISYINTFIEAVKAAKDVDTETRKQQVTEKMKGILPNDNLLFLMQLSVEPVAKLITPSSTSSA
;
A
#
# COMPACT_ATOMS: atom_id res chain seq x y z
N MET A 1 -19.32 4.00 1.45
CA MET A 1 -19.28 2.90 0.47
C MET A 1 -18.26 1.89 0.98
N ASP A 2 -18.70 0.68 1.27
CA ASP A 2 -17.82 -0.43 1.68
C ASP A 2 -16.97 -0.88 0.48
N ILE A 3 -15.67 -1.02 0.70
CA ILE A 3 -14.65 -1.45 -0.28
C ILE A 3 -14.20 -2.89 0.01
N GLY A 4 -14.45 -3.39 1.23
CA GLY A 4 -13.92 -4.65 1.70
C GLY A 4 -12.42 -4.58 1.99
N PRO A 5 -11.67 -5.68 1.79
CA PRO A 5 -10.28 -5.75 2.21
C PRO A 5 -9.34 -4.80 1.45
N ALA A 6 -8.58 -3.99 2.19
CA ALA A 6 -7.50 -3.16 1.66
C ALA A 6 -6.34 -3.04 2.67
N GLU A 7 -6.27 -1.97 3.46
CA GLU A 7 -5.35 -1.86 4.59
C GLU A 7 -5.87 -2.70 5.76
N SER A 8 -7.20 -2.71 5.96
CA SER A 8 -7.92 -3.55 6.93
C SER A 8 -8.88 -4.55 6.27
N ASP A 9 -9.66 -5.30 7.06
CA ASP A 9 -10.68 -6.23 6.56
C ASP A 9 -11.88 -5.52 5.89
N HIS A 10 -12.22 -4.30 6.33
CA HIS A 10 -13.46 -3.61 6.00
C HIS A 10 -13.25 -2.10 5.81
N ASP A 11 -12.44 -1.74 4.83
CA ASP A 11 -12.23 -0.33 4.53
C ASP A 11 -13.43 0.27 3.79
N SER A 12 -13.69 1.54 4.07
CA SER A 12 -14.82 2.24 3.50
C SER A 12 -14.46 3.68 3.13
N ILE A 13 -15.09 4.18 2.07
CA ILE A 13 -14.98 5.59 1.66
C ILE A 13 -16.27 6.34 1.99
N TRP A 14 -16.15 7.59 2.40
CA TRP A 14 -17.27 8.51 2.57
C TRP A 14 -17.31 9.47 1.39
N ILE A 15 -18.45 9.50 0.71
CA ILE A 15 -18.69 10.39 -0.43
C ILE A 15 -19.50 11.55 0.13
N LEU A 16 -18.86 12.72 0.28
CA LEU A 16 -19.56 13.91 0.74
C LEU A 16 -20.37 14.52 -0.40
N ASP A 17 -19.74 14.65 -1.56
CA ASP A 17 -20.33 15.07 -2.83
C ASP A 17 -19.49 14.52 -4.01
N ASN A 18 -19.72 15.00 -5.23
CA ASN A 18 -19.00 14.52 -6.42
C ASN A 18 -17.56 15.05 -6.53
N GLU A 19 -17.16 15.98 -5.66
CA GLU A 19 -15.87 16.67 -5.66
C GLU A 19 -15.03 16.34 -4.41
N HIS A 20 -15.61 15.77 -3.35
CA HIS A 20 -14.93 15.51 -2.07
C HIS A 20 -15.18 14.09 -1.56
N TYR A 21 -14.10 13.32 -1.40
CA TYR A 21 -14.13 11.93 -0.94
C TYR A 21 -13.19 11.72 0.24
N PHE A 22 -13.67 11.17 1.36
CA PHE A 22 -12.82 10.69 2.43
C PHE A 22 -12.51 9.20 2.21
N VAL A 23 -11.24 8.86 2.03
CA VAL A 23 -10.77 7.53 1.60
C VAL A 23 -10.03 6.74 2.68
N GLY A 24 -9.87 7.32 3.87
CA GLY A 24 -9.19 6.66 4.99
C GLY A 24 -7.77 6.24 4.63
N ASP A 25 -7.36 5.06 5.09
CA ASP A 25 -6.03 4.50 4.87
C ASP A 25 -5.94 3.56 3.67
N ILE A 26 -6.97 3.57 2.80
CA ILE A 26 -6.88 2.94 1.48
C ILE A 26 -5.79 3.63 0.63
N ILE A 27 -5.51 4.91 0.89
CA ILE A 27 -4.51 5.71 0.18
C ILE A 27 -3.73 6.53 1.22
N TYR A 28 -2.42 6.57 1.08
CA TYR A 28 -1.56 7.48 1.82
C TYR A 28 -1.04 8.56 0.86
N ASN A 29 -0.82 9.78 1.35
CA ASN A 29 -0.13 10.79 0.56
C ASN A 29 1.36 10.84 0.94
N HIS A 30 2.18 10.10 0.18
CA HIS A 30 3.64 10.10 0.30
C HIS A 30 4.17 9.79 1.71
N MET A 31 3.56 8.79 2.36
CA MET A 31 3.96 8.24 3.66
C MET A 31 4.04 6.71 3.60
N HIS A 32 4.72 6.09 4.58
CA HIS A 32 4.76 4.63 4.63
C HIS A 32 3.42 4.04 5.09
N ALA A 33 2.99 2.94 4.47
CA ALA A 33 1.71 2.28 4.76
C ALA A 33 1.90 1.01 5.60
N TYR A 34 0.81 0.59 6.26
CA TYR A 34 0.71 -0.70 6.93
C TYR A 34 0.20 -1.77 5.96
N LEU A 35 0.87 -2.93 5.89
CA LEU A 35 0.52 -4.05 5.00
C LEU A 35 0.51 -5.41 5.73
N ALA A 36 0.68 -5.42 7.04
CA ALA A 36 0.93 -6.65 7.80
C ALA A 36 -0.21 -7.67 7.72
N ASP A 37 -1.44 -7.20 7.49
CA ASP A 37 -2.64 -8.06 7.35
C ASP A 37 -2.70 -8.81 6.01
N GLY A 38 -1.75 -8.57 5.10
CA GLY A 38 -1.55 -9.42 3.93
C GLY A 38 -2.61 -9.27 2.84
N LYS A 39 -3.43 -8.22 2.89
CA LYS A 39 -4.53 -8.00 1.94
C LYS A 39 -4.10 -7.25 0.67
N TYR A 40 -2.79 -7.10 0.44
CA TYR A 40 -2.24 -6.26 -0.63
C TYR A 40 -2.76 -6.61 -2.03
N GLU A 41 -3.06 -7.87 -2.35
CA GLU A 41 -3.61 -8.23 -3.67
C GLU A 41 -5.04 -7.70 -3.87
N GLN A 42 -5.88 -7.78 -2.83
CA GLN A 42 -7.23 -7.25 -2.88
C GLN A 42 -7.22 -5.72 -2.80
N TRP A 43 -6.30 -5.15 -2.01
CA TRP A 43 -6.08 -3.72 -1.94
C TRP A 43 -5.73 -3.14 -3.32
N LEU A 44 -4.80 -3.74 -4.06
CA LEU A 44 -4.44 -3.33 -5.42
C LEU A 44 -5.64 -3.36 -6.37
N LYS A 45 -6.46 -4.42 -6.33
CA LYS A 45 -7.69 -4.51 -7.14
C LYS A 45 -8.69 -3.40 -6.78
N ASN A 46 -8.82 -3.11 -5.48
CA ASN A 46 -9.72 -2.10 -4.97
C ASN A 46 -9.26 -0.68 -5.37
N LEU A 47 -7.96 -0.40 -5.33
CA LEU A 47 -7.39 0.86 -5.81
C LEU A 47 -7.69 1.09 -7.29
N GLU A 48 -7.48 0.08 -8.13
CA GLU A 48 -7.79 0.17 -9.57
C GLU A 48 -9.28 0.36 -9.84
N MET A 49 -10.14 -0.38 -9.13
CA MET A 49 -11.59 -0.21 -9.24
C MET A 49 -12.02 1.21 -8.86
N LEU A 50 -11.53 1.73 -7.72
CA LEU A 50 -11.85 3.07 -7.24
C LEU A 50 -11.34 4.14 -8.20
N LYS A 51 -10.09 4.04 -8.66
CA LYS A 51 -9.49 4.97 -9.63
C LYS A 51 -10.34 5.12 -10.90
N ASN A 52 -10.94 4.02 -11.36
CA ASN A 52 -11.79 4.01 -12.55
C ASN A 52 -13.23 4.48 -12.29
N LYS A 53 -13.70 4.39 -11.04
CA LYS A 53 -15.09 4.70 -10.66
C LYS A 53 -15.27 6.14 -10.19
N LEU A 54 -14.31 6.69 -9.47
CA LEU A 54 -14.43 7.99 -8.82
C LEU A 54 -14.14 9.15 -9.79
N ASN A 55 -14.68 10.32 -9.46
CA ASN A 55 -14.45 11.52 -10.25
C ASN A 55 -12.95 11.89 -10.24
N LYS A 56 -12.33 11.95 -11.42
CA LYS A 56 -10.89 12.22 -11.57
C LYS A 56 -10.48 13.64 -11.16
N ASN A 57 -11.43 14.57 -11.14
CA ASN A 57 -11.19 15.98 -10.78
C ASN A 57 -11.50 16.27 -9.30
N ALA A 58 -11.82 15.26 -8.51
CA ALA A 58 -12.16 15.43 -7.10
C ALA A 58 -10.93 15.56 -6.21
N THR A 59 -11.16 16.06 -5.01
CA THR A 59 -10.22 16.07 -3.90
C THR A 59 -10.47 14.85 -3.01
N PHE A 60 -9.40 14.10 -2.75
CA PHE A 60 -9.41 12.95 -1.86
C PHE A 60 -8.79 13.34 -0.52
N TYR A 61 -9.40 12.89 0.58
CA TYR A 61 -8.98 13.12 1.96
C TYR A 61 -8.69 11.77 2.61
N MET A 62 -7.44 11.52 2.97
CA MET A 62 -6.97 10.27 3.54
C MET A 62 -6.72 10.42 5.03
N GLY A 63 -6.51 9.30 5.73
CA GLY A 63 -6.16 9.32 7.15
C GLY A 63 -4.77 9.94 7.41
N HIS A 64 -3.86 9.85 6.43
CA HIS A 64 -2.47 10.27 6.58
C HIS A 64 -1.92 11.07 5.40
N GLY A 65 -1.50 12.31 5.70
CA GLY A 65 -0.97 13.26 4.74
C GLY A 65 -2.02 14.28 4.26
N GLU A 66 -1.61 15.13 3.33
CA GLU A 66 -2.46 16.22 2.84
C GLU A 66 -3.52 15.71 1.83
N PRO A 67 -4.66 16.40 1.69
CA PRO A 67 -5.60 16.16 0.60
C PRO A 67 -4.92 16.19 -0.77
N GLY A 68 -5.40 15.39 -1.73
CA GLY A 68 -4.75 15.27 -3.03
C GLY A 68 -5.67 14.86 -4.17
N SER A 69 -5.07 14.72 -5.36
CA SER A 69 -5.75 14.35 -6.60
C SER A 69 -5.84 12.83 -6.78
N ILE A 70 -6.51 12.42 -7.86
CA ILE A 70 -6.61 11.02 -8.29
C ILE A 70 -5.24 10.35 -8.53
N ASP A 71 -4.17 11.12 -8.74
CA ASP A 71 -2.83 10.59 -9.00
C ASP A 71 -2.25 9.83 -7.78
N LEU A 72 -2.78 10.10 -6.58
CA LEU A 72 -2.40 9.37 -5.37
C LEU A 72 -2.77 7.88 -5.42
N PHE A 73 -3.76 7.48 -6.23
CA PHE A 73 -4.07 6.06 -6.44
C PHE A 73 -2.92 5.34 -7.14
N ASP A 74 -2.37 5.93 -8.20
CA ASP A 74 -1.22 5.37 -8.92
C ASP A 74 0.02 5.34 -8.05
N TRP A 75 0.21 6.38 -7.25
CA TRP A 75 1.28 6.42 -6.27
C TRP A 75 1.16 5.29 -5.23
N GLN A 76 -0.03 5.08 -4.64
CA GLN A 76 -0.27 4.01 -3.67
C GLN A 76 -0.07 2.61 -4.29
N ILE A 77 -0.55 2.41 -5.52
CA ILE A 77 -0.33 1.15 -6.27
C ILE A 77 1.16 0.90 -6.46
N SER A 78 1.92 1.91 -6.88
CA SER A 78 3.38 1.83 -7.04
C SER A 78 4.09 1.55 -5.72
N TYR A 79 3.67 2.20 -4.63
CA TYR A 79 4.19 1.98 -3.29
C TYR A 79 4.02 0.52 -2.84
N ILE A 80 2.80 -0.02 -2.94
CA ILE A 80 2.50 -1.39 -2.54
C ILE A 80 3.34 -2.38 -3.37
N ASN A 81 3.37 -2.21 -4.70
CA ASN A 81 4.16 -3.09 -5.58
C ASN A 81 5.66 -3.05 -5.23
N THR A 82 6.21 -1.85 -5.00
CA THR A 82 7.63 -1.69 -4.61
C THR A 82 7.93 -2.39 -3.29
N PHE A 83 7.06 -2.27 -2.30
CA PHE A 83 7.20 -2.96 -1.02
C PHE A 83 7.18 -4.49 -1.20
N ILE A 84 6.20 -5.02 -1.94
CA ILE A 84 6.08 -6.46 -2.18
C ILE A 84 7.29 -7.00 -2.95
N GLU A 85 7.79 -6.29 -3.95
CA GLU A 85 9.01 -6.65 -4.68
C GLU A 85 10.24 -6.65 -3.77
N ALA A 86 10.38 -5.66 -2.89
CA ALA A 86 11.47 -5.60 -1.92
C ALA A 86 11.43 -6.81 -0.97
N VAL A 87 10.25 -7.16 -0.45
CA VAL A 87 10.08 -8.33 0.42
C VAL A 87 10.39 -9.63 -0.33
N LYS A 88 9.95 -9.76 -1.60
CA LYS A 88 10.30 -10.92 -2.45
C LYS A 88 11.80 -11.06 -2.64
N ALA A 89 12.50 -9.96 -2.94
CA ALA A 89 13.94 -9.95 -3.16
C ALA A 89 14.73 -10.34 -1.90
N ALA A 90 14.23 -9.97 -0.72
CA ALA A 90 14.85 -10.24 0.57
C ALA A 90 14.27 -11.49 1.27
N LYS A 91 13.66 -12.41 0.53
CA LYS A 91 12.96 -13.56 1.13
C LYS A 91 13.91 -14.53 1.84
N ASP A 92 15.05 -14.85 1.23
CA ASP A 92 15.92 -15.94 1.66
C ASP A 92 17.01 -15.54 2.67
N VAL A 93 16.94 -14.31 3.19
CA VAL A 93 17.81 -13.84 4.29
C VAL A 93 17.10 -13.95 5.65
N ASP A 94 17.82 -13.74 6.75
CA ASP A 94 17.22 -13.68 8.07
C ASP A 94 16.33 -12.43 8.24
N THR A 95 15.48 -12.46 9.27
CA THR A 95 14.51 -11.39 9.58
C THR A 95 15.13 -10.00 9.71
N GLU A 96 16.28 -9.86 10.37
CA GLU A 96 16.90 -8.56 10.59
C GLU A 96 17.47 -8.01 9.27
N THR A 97 18.18 -8.86 8.52
CA THR A 97 18.70 -8.50 7.18
C THR A 97 17.55 -8.15 6.23
N ARG A 98 16.44 -8.90 6.25
CA ARG A 98 15.26 -8.61 5.42
C ARG A 98 14.68 -7.25 5.74
N LYS A 99 14.43 -6.98 7.02
CA LYS A 99 13.90 -5.69 7.49
C LYS A 99 14.81 -4.53 7.09
N GLN A 100 16.12 -4.70 7.20
CA GLN A 100 17.09 -3.69 6.75
C GLN A 100 16.99 -3.44 5.24
N GLN A 101 17.09 -4.49 4.41
CA GLN A 101 17.06 -4.37 2.95
C GLN A 101 15.76 -3.74 2.45
N VAL A 102 14.61 -4.16 2.99
CA VAL A 102 13.30 -3.58 2.64
C VAL A 102 13.23 -2.13 3.10
N THR A 103 13.70 -1.80 4.31
CA THR A 103 13.73 -0.42 4.81
C THR A 103 14.57 0.47 3.89
N GLU A 104 15.79 0.06 3.54
CA GLU A 104 16.67 0.83 2.64
C GLU A 104 16.02 1.06 1.27
N LYS A 105 15.41 0.02 0.70
CA LYS A 105 14.70 0.12 -0.58
C LYS A 105 13.52 1.10 -0.51
N MET A 106 12.70 1.01 0.54
CA MET A 106 11.51 1.84 0.68
C MET A 106 11.82 3.30 1.04
N LYS A 107 12.90 3.55 1.79
CA LYS A 107 13.40 4.91 2.03
C LYS A 107 13.89 5.58 0.74
N GLY A 108 14.30 4.80 -0.26
CA GLY A 108 14.72 5.32 -1.56
C GLY A 108 13.59 5.93 -2.40
N ILE A 109 12.31 5.65 -2.08
CA ILE A 109 11.16 6.14 -2.86
C ILE A 109 10.36 7.25 -2.17
N LEU A 110 10.75 7.63 -0.95
CA LEU A 110 10.09 8.68 -0.16
C LEU A 110 11.12 9.66 0.41
N PRO A 111 10.82 10.97 0.44
CA PRO A 111 11.74 11.97 0.99
C PRO A 111 11.72 12.02 2.53
N ASN A 112 10.91 11.21 3.19
CA ASN A 112 10.68 11.23 4.62
C ASN A 112 10.44 9.82 5.18
N ASP A 113 10.59 9.66 6.50
CA ASP A 113 10.38 8.39 7.22
C ASP A 113 9.02 8.36 7.96
N ASN A 114 8.03 9.15 7.54
CA ASN A 114 6.73 9.18 8.22
C ASN A 114 6.09 7.80 8.17
N LEU A 115 5.65 7.33 9.34
CA LEU A 115 5.05 6.00 9.52
C LEU A 115 5.97 4.83 9.11
N LEU A 116 7.28 5.04 9.02
CA LEU A 116 8.23 3.99 8.65
C LEU A 116 8.09 2.74 9.52
N PHE A 117 7.76 2.92 10.81
CA PHE A 117 7.55 1.82 11.73
C PHE A 117 6.37 0.90 11.31
N LEU A 118 5.30 1.43 10.69
CA LEU A 118 4.17 0.61 10.20
C LEU A 118 4.61 -0.29 9.04
N MET A 119 5.37 0.25 8.09
CA MET A 119 5.95 -0.54 7.00
C MET A 119 6.91 -1.60 7.56
N GLN A 120 7.75 -1.22 8.54
CA GLN A 120 8.67 -2.15 9.19
C GLN A 120 7.97 -3.29 9.93
N LEU A 121 6.83 -3.04 10.58
CA LEU A 121 5.99 -4.06 11.20
C LEU A 121 5.39 -5.03 10.17
N SER A 122 5.26 -4.57 8.92
CA SER A 122 4.64 -5.34 7.84
C SER A 122 5.59 -6.29 7.12
N VAL A 123 6.91 -6.10 7.25
CA VAL A 123 7.92 -6.89 6.51
C VAL A 123 7.79 -8.39 6.78
N GLU A 124 7.83 -8.79 8.05
CA GLU A 124 7.83 -10.21 8.41
C GLU A 124 6.48 -10.91 8.19
N PRO A 125 5.34 -10.30 8.55
CA PRO A 125 4.03 -10.87 8.21
C PRO A 125 3.88 -11.12 6.71
N VAL A 126 4.28 -10.16 5.87
CA VAL A 126 4.16 -10.30 4.41
C VAL A 126 5.17 -11.31 3.86
N ALA A 127 6.40 -11.35 4.37
CA ALA A 127 7.40 -12.35 3.95
C ALA A 127 6.91 -13.80 4.14
N LYS A 128 6.12 -14.06 5.21
CA LYS A 128 5.52 -15.38 5.48
C LYS A 128 4.41 -15.75 4.50
N LEU A 129 3.74 -14.78 3.90
CA LEU A 129 2.63 -14.99 2.96
C LEU A 129 3.10 -15.23 1.53
N ILE A 130 4.21 -14.61 1.14
CA ILE A 130 4.75 -14.74 -0.21
C ILE A 130 5.35 -16.15 -0.37
N THR A 131 4.71 -17.00 -1.18
CA THR A 131 5.23 -18.33 -1.52
C THR A 131 6.48 -18.24 -2.40
N PRO A 132 7.38 -19.25 -2.42
CA PRO A 132 8.50 -19.26 -3.35
C PRO A 132 7.95 -19.17 -4.78
N SER A 133 8.63 -18.44 -5.65
CA SER A 133 8.40 -18.57 -7.09
C SER A 133 8.63 -20.04 -7.45
N SER A 134 7.57 -20.75 -7.84
CA SER A 134 7.73 -22.03 -8.52
C SER A 134 8.61 -21.76 -9.73
N THR A 135 9.84 -22.26 -9.70
CA THR A 135 10.68 -22.33 -10.89
C THR A 135 9.90 -23.16 -11.90
N SER A 136 9.30 -22.48 -12.88
CA SER A 136 8.73 -23.13 -14.05
C SER A 136 9.90 -23.83 -14.73
N SER A 137 9.96 -25.15 -14.53
CA SER A 137 10.88 -26.02 -15.23
C SER A 137 10.32 -26.12 -16.65
N ALA A 138 10.96 -25.42 -17.59
CA ALA A 138 10.80 -25.66 -19.02
C ALA A 138 11.84 -26.68 -19.47
#